data_AF-A0A1Q7UR63-F1
#
_entry.id   AF-A0A1Q7UR63-F1
#
_cell.length_a   1.000
_cell.length_b   1.000
_cell.length_c   1.000
_cell.angle_alpha   90.00
_cell.angle_beta   90.00
_cell.angle_gamma   90.00
#
_symmetry.space_group_name_H-M   'P 1'
#
loop_
_entity.id
_entity.type
_entity.pdbx_description
1 polymer ?
#
loop_
_entity_poly.entity_id
_entity_poly.type
_entity_poly.pdbx_seq_one_letter_code
_entity_poly.pdbx_strand_id
1 'polypeptide(L)'
;MIIVSIALVMTARDVELIGALRQLHCPQAVIFFLSTVFRSLDLALSDYETIRQAQITRAIATRPRSFIRRLRDLASTAVPLVAIMIRRSAEIGDALLARGYTLGRPMADFYESSPWRLIDWGVAVLCLLLLYFALGPHPAVTTLL
;
A
#
# COMPACT_ATOMS: atom_id res chain seq x y z
N MET A 1 14.80 11.29 12.88
CA MET A 1 14.29 9.93 12.62
C MET A 1 12.77 9.93 12.50
N ILE A 2 12.00 10.18 13.57
CA ILE A 2 10.51 10.13 13.53
C ILE A 2 9.88 11.08 12.49
N ILE A 3 10.34 12.35 12.43
CA ILE A 3 9.79 13.34 11.48
C ILE A 3 10.00 12.92 10.02
N VAL A 4 11.17 12.37 9.70
CA VAL A 4 11.51 11.89 8.35
C VAL A 4 10.64 10.69 7.99
N SER A 5 10.45 9.75 8.93
CA SER A 5 9.58 8.58 8.73
C SER A 5 8.12 8.98 8.48
N ILE A 6 7.59 9.94 9.25
CA ILE A 6 6.22 10.43 9.06
C ILE A 6 6.08 11.17 7.73
N ALA A 7 7.06 12.04 7.40
CA ALA A 7 7.07 12.77 6.14
C ALA A 7 7.04 11.80 4.95
N LEU A 8 7.89 10.77 4.96
CA LEU A 8 7.95 9.74 3.92
C LEU A 8 6.61 9.02 3.74
N VAL A 9 5.97 8.61 4.84
CA VAL A 9 4.67 7.91 4.78
C VAL A 9 3.55 8.82 4.28
N MET A 10 3.62 10.12 4.56
CA MET A 10 2.60 11.08 4.12
C MET A 10 2.73 11.49 2.66
N THR A 11 3.95 11.57 2.10
CA THR A 11 4.16 11.95 0.70
C THR A 11 4.18 10.76 -0.27
N ALA A 12 4.53 9.55 0.18
CA ALA A 12 4.59 8.39 -0.70
C ALA A 12 3.19 7.87 -1.05
N ARG A 13 2.82 7.95 -2.33
CA ARG A 13 1.57 7.34 -2.84
C ARG A 13 1.79 5.87 -3.18
N ASP A 14 0.77 5.06 -2.99
CA ASP A 14 0.73 3.63 -3.37
C ASP A 14 1.04 3.44 -4.87
N VAL A 15 0.50 4.30 -5.72
CA VAL A 15 0.76 4.32 -7.18
C VAL A 15 2.23 4.58 -7.50
N GLU A 16 2.88 5.50 -6.76
CA GLU A 16 4.30 5.84 -6.95
C GLU A 16 5.20 4.68 -6.53
N LEU A 17 4.85 3.96 -5.47
CA LEU A 17 5.57 2.77 -5.03
C LEU A 17 5.54 1.66 -6.09
N ILE A 18 4.40 1.45 -6.73
CA ILE A 18 4.27 0.48 -7.84
C ILE A 18 5.10 0.94 -9.04
N GLY A 19 5.09 2.23 -9.37
CA GLY A 19 5.94 2.82 -10.41
C GLY A 19 7.44 2.62 -10.13
N ALA A 20 7.87 2.77 -8.87
CA ALA A 20 9.24 2.52 -8.45
C ALA A 20 9.64 1.04 -8.61
N LEU A 21 8.77 0.09 -8.24
CA LEU A 21 9.02 -1.34 -8.46
C LEU A 21 9.17 -1.70 -9.94
N ARG A 22 8.47 -0.98 -10.82
CA ARG A 22 8.64 -1.12 -12.27
C ARG A 22 10.01 -0.61 -12.73
N GLN A 23 10.47 0.54 -12.22
CA GLN A 23 11.81 1.06 -12.52
C GLN A 23 12.92 0.12 -12.01
N LEU A 24 12.67 -0.60 -10.92
CA LEU A 24 13.55 -1.65 -10.38
C LEU A 24 13.49 -2.96 -11.17
N HIS A 25 12.78 -3.01 -12.31
CA HIS A 25 12.64 -4.19 -13.17
C HIS A 25 12.09 -5.43 -12.43
N CYS A 26 11.22 -5.24 -11.43
CA CYS A 26 10.55 -6.36 -10.80
C CYS A 26 9.65 -7.12 -11.79
N PRO A 27 9.48 -8.45 -11.64
CA PRO A 27 8.61 -9.23 -12.51
C PRO A 27 7.18 -8.68 -12.53
N GLN A 28 6.58 -8.61 -13.72
CA GLN A 28 5.24 -8.03 -13.92
C GLN A 28 4.16 -8.69 -13.05
N ALA A 29 4.27 -9.98 -12.79
CA ALA A 29 3.34 -10.70 -11.91
C ALA A 29 3.32 -10.12 -10.48
N VAL A 30 4.48 -9.71 -9.96
CA VAL A 30 4.62 -9.12 -8.62
C VAL A 30 4.00 -7.74 -8.58
N ILE A 31 4.29 -6.91 -9.60
CA ILE A 31 3.74 -5.56 -9.75
C ILE A 31 2.20 -5.60 -9.85
N PHE A 32 1.69 -6.50 -10.68
CA PHE A 32 0.25 -6.73 -10.83
C PHE A 32 -0.41 -7.17 -9.53
N PHE A 33 0.21 -8.13 -8.82
CA PHE A 33 -0.30 -8.60 -7.55
C PHE A 33 -0.35 -7.48 -6.51
N LEU A 34 0.76 -6.76 -6.33
CA LEU A 34 0.85 -5.70 -5.33
C LEU A 34 -0.10 -4.54 -5.62
N SER A 35 -0.21 -4.11 -6.88
CA SER A 35 -1.18 -3.08 -7.28
C SER A 35 -2.63 -3.51 -7.03
N THR A 36 -2.95 -4.78 -7.29
CA THR A 36 -4.27 -5.33 -6.99
C THR A 36 -4.53 -5.40 -5.48
N VAL A 37 -3.51 -5.71 -4.67
CA VAL A 37 -3.61 -5.71 -3.21
C VAL A 37 -3.89 -4.30 -2.68
N PHE A 38 -3.11 -3.28 -3.05
CA PHE A 38 -3.35 -1.91 -2.59
C PHE A 38 -4.76 -1.43 -2.97
N ARG A 39 -5.16 -1.63 -4.23
CA ARG A 39 -6.53 -1.31 -4.67
C ARG A 39 -7.60 -2.08 -3.89
N SER A 40 -7.37 -3.35 -3.60
CA SER A 40 -8.30 -4.19 -2.82
C SER A 40 -8.44 -3.70 -1.39
N LEU A 41 -7.35 -3.22 -0.77
CA LEU A 41 -7.37 -2.63 0.56
C LEU A 41 -8.20 -1.34 0.60
N ASP A 42 -8.01 -0.43 -0.37
CA ASP A 42 -8.79 0.80 -0.45
C ASP A 42 -10.28 0.51 -0.60
N LEU A 43 -10.63 -0.44 -1.46
CA LEU A 43 -12.01 -0.87 -1.63
C LEU A 43 -12.56 -1.52 -0.36
N ALA A 44 -11.77 -2.33 0.34
CA ALA A 44 -12.17 -2.96 1.60
C ALA A 44 -12.45 -1.93 2.71
N LEU A 45 -11.68 -0.84 2.77
CA LEU A 45 -11.92 0.26 3.70
C LEU A 45 -13.25 0.96 3.40
N SER A 46 -13.54 1.23 2.13
CA SER A 46 -14.82 1.82 1.71
C SER A 46 -16.01 0.90 2.03
N ASP A 47 -15.86 -0.41 1.77
CA ASP A 47 -16.89 -1.40 2.11
C ASP A 47 -17.09 -1.49 3.62
N TYR A 48 -16.00 -1.49 4.39
CA TYR A 48 -16.04 -1.53 5.84
C TYR A 48 -16.85 -0.35 6.39
N GLU A 49 -16.59 0.88 5.93
CA GLU A 49 -17.35 2.05 6.38
C GLU A 49 -18.83 1.94 6.02
N THR A 50 -19.15 1.45 4.82
CA THR A 50 -20.53 1.24 4.39
C THR A 50 -21.25 0.21 5.27
N ILE A 51 -20.62 -0.93 5.53
CA ILE A 51 -21.17 -1.98 6.40
C ILE A 51 -21.31 -1.45 7.82
N ARG A 52 -20.30 -0.77 8.33
CA ARG A 52 -20.29 -0.20 9.68
C ARG A 52 -21.43 0.80 9.86
N GLN A 53 -21.64 1.71 8.91
CA GLN A 53 -22.77 2.64 8.92
C GLN A 53 -24.11 1.90 8.93
N ALA A 54 -24.26 0.86 8.10
CA ALA A 54 -25.49 0.05 8.08
C ALA A 54 -25.73 -0.69 9.42
N GLN A 55 -24.69 -1.19 10.09
CA GLN A 55 -24.80 -1.82 11.41
C GLN A 55 -25.17 -0.81 12.51
N ILE A 56 -24.64 0.42 12.44
CA ILE A 56 -25.00 1.50 13.36
C ILE A 56 -26.49 1.84 13.25
N THR A 57 -27.02 1.95 12.03
CA THR A 57 -28.46 2.18 11.77
C THR A 57 -29.34 1.06 12.35
N ARG A 58 -28.85 -0.18 12.38
CA ARG A 58 -29.54 -1.33 12.99
C ARG A 58 -29.47 -1.35 14.53
N ALA A 59 -29.02 -0.26 15.17
CA ALA A 59 -28.88 -0.11 16.61
C ALA A 59 -28.00 -1.20 17.28
N ILE A 60 -27.04 -1.76 16.54
CA ILE A 60 -26.11 -2.75 17.09
C ILE A 60 -25.12 -2.08 18.09
N ALA A 61 -24.95 -0.77 17.99
CA ALA A 61 -24.01 0.01 18.80
C ALA A 61 -24.55 0.49 20.17
N THR A 62 -25.85 0.37 20.48
CA THR A 62 -26.48 1.00 21.66
C THR A 62 -26.50 0.15 22.93
N ARG A 63 -25.88 -1.04 22.94
CA ARG A 63 -25.92 -1.97 24.08
C ARG A 63 -24.60 -2.01 24.87
N PRO A 64 -24.65 -2.21 26.20
CA PRO A 64 -23.45 -2.37 27.03
C PRO A 64 -22.59 -3.55 26.53
N ARG A 65 -21.28 -3.33 26.42
CA ARG A 65 -20.34 -4.26 25.77
C ARG A 65 -19.64 -5.17 26.78
N SER A 66 -20.02 -6.45 26.79
CA SER A 66 -19.16 -7.52 27.33
C SER A 66 -18.12 -7.96 26.30
N PHE A 67 -17.02 -8.58 26.74
CA PHE A 67 -15.97 -9.07 25.84
C PHE A 67 -16.51 -10.02 24.76
N ILE A 68 -17.40 -10.95 25.15
CA ILE A 68 -18.06 -11.90 24.23
C ILE A 68 -18.91 -11.15 23.18
N ARG A 69 -19.57 -10.06 23.58
CA ARG A 69 -20.38 -9.26 22.65
C ARG A 69 -19.51 -8.54 21.63
N ARG A 70 -18.35 -8.03 22.04
CA ARG A 70 -17.40 -7.37 21.13
C ARG A 70 -16.91 -8.30 20.02
N LEU A 71 -16.68 -9.58 20.35
CA LEU A 71 -16.31 -10.59 19.36
C LEU A 71 -17.45 -10.87 18.37
N ARG A 72 -18.69 -10.94 18.86
CA ARG A 72 -19.88 -11.11 18.00
C ARG A 72 -20.08 -9.91 17.08
N ASP A 73 -19.91 -8.69 17.58
CA ASP A 73 -20.03 -7.46 16.80
C ASP A 73 -18.96 -7.43 15.68
N LEU A 74 -17.74 -7.89 15.99
CA LEU A 74 -16.67 -8.04 14.99
C LEU A 74 -17.06 -9.08 13.92
N ALA A 75 -17.56 -10.25 14.32
CA ALA A 75 -18.01 -11.28 13.38
C ALA A 75 -19.14 -10.78 12.47
N SER A 76 -20.10 -10.00 13.02
CA SER A 76 -21.22 -9.41 12.26
C SER A 76 -20.76 -8.45 11.15
N THR A 77 -19.59 -7.83 11.31
CA THR A 77 -18.99 -6.95 10.30
C THR A 77 -18.02 -7.69 9.38
N ALA A 78 -17.24 -8.64 9.93
CA ALA A 78 -16.23 -9.38 9.19
C ALA A 78 -16.84 -10.35 8.16
N VAL A 79 -17.89 -11.08 8.52
CA VAL A 79 -18.55 -12.04 7.62
C VAL A 79 -19.02 -11.40 6.31
N PRO A 80 -19.82 -10.29 6.32
CA PRO A 80 -20.25 -9.66 5.08
C PRO A 80 -19.08 -9.03 4.31
N LEU A 81 -18.08 -8.48 5.00
CA LEU A 81 -16.90 -7.91 4.35
C LEU A 81 -16.14 -8.99 3.56
N VAL A 82 -15.86 -10.14 4.19
CA VAL A 82 -15.18 -11.28 3.54
C VAL A 82 -16.00 -11.81 2.36
N ALA A 83 -17.32 -11.92 2.51
CA ALA A 83 -18.20 -12.36 1.42
C ALA A 83 -18.12 -11.42 0.20
N ILE A 84 -18.11 -10.10 0.42
CA ILE A 84 -17.94 -9.10 -0.64
C ILE A 84 -16.56 -9.24 -1.31
N MET A 85 -15.50 -9.40 -0.52
CA MET A 85 -14.15 -9.54 -1.06
C MET A 85 -13.98 -10.81 -1.91
N ILE A 86 -14.53 -11.95 -1.47
CA ILE A 86 -14.49 -13.20 -2.24
C ILE A 86 -15.20 -13.03 -3.58
N ARG A 87 -16.43 -12.48 -3.57
CA ARG A 87 -17.20 -12.25 -4.80
C ARG A 87 -16.47 -11.31 -5.76
N ARG A 88 -15.95 -10.20 -5.23
CA ARG A 88 -15.17 -9.23 -6.02
C ARG A 88 -13.92 -9.85 -6.63
N SER A 89 -13.23 -10.72 -5.90
CA SER A 89 -12.05 -11.41 -6.44
C SER A 89 -12.40 -12.26 -7.66
N ALA A 90 -13.54 -12.96 -7.64
CA ALA A 90 -14.01 -13.74 -8.79
C ALA A 90 -14.38 -12.82 -9.97
N GLU A 91 -15.14 -11.74 -9.71
CA GLU A 91 -15.53 -10.76 -10.73
C GLU A 91 -14.32 -10.09 -11.41
N ILE A 92 -13.29 -9.74 -10.63
CA ILE A 92 -12.04 -9.19 -11.18
C ILE A 92 -11.35 -10.23 -12.06
N GLY A 93 -11.30 -11.49 -11.63
CA GLY A 93 -10.74 -12.60 -12.42
C GLY A 93 -11.46 -12.77 -13.75
N ASP A 94 -12.78 -12.84 -13.74
CA ASP A 94 -13.60 -12.97 -14.95
C ASP A 94 -13.44 -11.76 -15.87
N ALA A 95 -13.39 -10.55 -15.31
CA ALA A 95 -13.16 -9.32 -16.08
C ALA A 95 -11.77 -9.29 -16.73
N LEU A 96 -10.73 -9.80 -16.05
CA LEU A 96 -9.38 -9.91 -16.61
C LEU A 96 -9.33 -10.89 -17.78
N LEU A 97 -9.99 -12.04 -17.64
CA LEU A 97 -10.10 -13.03 -18.71
C LEU A 97 -10.88 -12.47 -19.91
N ALA A 98 -11.99 -11.77 -19.68
CA ALA A 98 -12.78 -11.12 -20.72
C ALA A 98 -11.99 -10.04 -21.48
N ARG A 99 -11.05 -9.35 -20.81
CA ARG A 99 -10.14 -8.37 -21.45
C ARG A 99 -8.94 -9.03 -22.14
N GLY A 100 -8.82 -10.35 -22.13
CA GLY A 100 -7.69 -11.08 -22.72
C GLY A 100 -6.38 -10.88 -21.97
N TYR A 101 -6.43 -10.59 -20.66
CA TYR A 101 -5.24 -10.43 -19.83
C TYR A 101 -4.49 -11.77 -19.70
N THR A 102 -3.20 -11.78 -20.00
CA THR A 102 -2.33 -12.96 -19.88
C THR A 102 -1.10 -12.62 -19.04
N LEU A 103 -0.76 -13.50 -18.08
CA LEU A 103 0.47 -13.38 -17.30
C LEU A 103 1.67 -13.67 -18.19
N GLY A 104 2.28 -12.64 -18.76
CA GLY A 104 3.49 -12.77 -19.59
C GLY A 104 3.57 -11.82 -20.77
N ARG A 105 2.47 -11.14 -21.15
CA ARG A 105 2.56 -10.04 -22.11
C ARG A 105 2.94 -8.76 -21.39
N PRO A 106 3.90 -7.98 -21.92
CA PRO A 106 4.26 -6.69 -21.35
C PRO A 106 2.99 -5.83 -21.28
N MET A 107 2.63 -5.43 -20.06
CA MET A 107 1.53 -4.51 -19.83
C MET A 107 1.85 -3.19 -20.57
N ALA A 108 0.88 -2.65 -21.32
CA ALA A 108 1.05 -1.34 -21.95
C ALA A 108 1.45 -0.29 -20.89
N ASP A 109 2.29 0.68 -21.29
CA ASP A 109 2.95 1.72 -20.47
C ASP A 109 2.00 2.71 -19.76
N PHE A 110 0.87 2.24 -19.23
CA PHE A 110 -0.05 3.04 -18.42
C PHE A 110 0.31 2.89 -16.94
N TYR A 111 1.47 3.41 -16.57
CA TYR A 111 1.75 3.81 -15.19
C TYR A 111 2.39 5.19 -15.25
N GLU A 112 1.96 6.09 -14.37
CA GLU A 112 2.65 7.35 -14.08
C GLU A 112 4.04 7.03 -13.52
N SER A 113 4.97 6.61 -14.37
CA SER A 113 6.39 6.70 -14.04
C SER A 113 6.68 8.19 -13.99
N SER A 114 6.67 8.77 -12.80
CA SER A 114 7.18 10.13 -12.62
C SER A 114 8.64 10.12 -13.08
N PRO A 115 9.00 10.83 -14.17
CA PRO A 115 10.38 10.96 -14.54
C PRO A 115 11.12 11.72 -13.42
N TRP A 116 12.40 11.41 -13.26
CA TRP A 116 13.25 12.08 -12.27
C TRP A 116 13.17 13.60 -12.49
N ARG A 117 12.65 14.32 -11.50
CA ARG A 117 12.59 15.78 -11.53
C ARG A 117 13.94 16.34 -11.09
N LEU A 118 14.27 17.55 -11.53
CA LEU A 118 15.49 18.24 -11.11
C LEU A 118 15.60 18.38 -9.57
N ILE A 119 14.45 18.43 -8.89
CA ILE A 119 14.36 18.46 -7.43
C ILE A 119 14.89 17.15 -6.81
N ASP A 120 14.61 16.00 -7.43
CA ASP A 120 15.06 14.68 -6.93
C ASP A 120 16.59 14.59 -6.95
N TRP A 121 17.21 15.19 -7.97
CA TRP A 121 18.67 15.32 -8.05
C TRP A 121 19.24 16.19 -6.93
N GLY A 122 18.62 17.33 -6.64
CA GLY A 122 19.02 18.20 -5.53
C GLY A 122 18.93 17.50 -4.17
N VAL A 123 17.86 16.75 -3.94
CA VAL A 123 17.65 15.96 -2.71
C VAL A 123 18.65 14.81 -2.62
N ALA A 124 18.95 14.12 -3.72
CA ALA A 124 19.94 13.03 -3.75
C ALA A 124 21.35 13.53 -3.41
N VAL A 125 21.76 14.67 -3.98
CA VAL A 125 23.06 15.30 -3.67
C VAL A 125 23.13 15.72 -2.20
N LEU A 126 22.07 16.34 -1.66
CA LEU A 126 22.00 16.71 -0.25
C LEU A 126 22.10 15.48 0.66
N CYS A 127 21.42 14.38 0.32
CA CYS A 127 21.47 13.13 1.07
C CYS A 127 22.88 12.52 1.07
N LEU A 128 23.56 12.51 -0.07
CA LEU A 128 24.96 12.07 -0.19
C LEU A 128 25.92 12.94 0.62
N LEU A 129 25.74 14.27 0.62
CA LEU A 129 26.54 15.18 1.42
C LEU A 129 26.33 14.94 2.92
N LEU A 130 25.08 14.78 3.37
CA LEU A 130 24.78 14.46 4.76
C LEU A 130 25.37 13.10 5.18
N LEU A 131 25.33 12.10 4.30
CA LEU A 131 25.94 10.79 4.52
C LEU A 131 27.47 10.92 4.63
N TYR A 132 28.10 11.67 3.73
CA TYR A 132 29.53 11.96 3.79
C TYR A 132 29.93 12.68 5.08
N PHE A 133 29.19 13.72 5.50
CA PHE A 133 29.44 14.42 6.77
C PHE A 133 29.16 13.56 8.00
N ALA A 134 28.27 12.55 7.92
CA ALA A 134 28.02 11.63 9.01
C ALA A 134 29.11 10.55 9.14
N LEU A 135 29.64 10.04 8.03
CA LEU A 135 30.76 9.10 8.02
C LEU A 135 32.13 9.78 8.18
N GLY A 136 32.23 11.06 7.84
CA GLY A 136 33.48 11.83 7.70
C GLY A 136 34.25 12.15 8.99
N PRO A 137 33.66 12.23 10.19
CA PRO A 137 34.42 12.53 11.40
C PRO A 137 34.34 11.38 12.42
N HIS A 138 34.81 10.19 12.03
CA HIS A 138 35.27 9.20 13.01
C HIS A 138 36.78 8.94 12.83
N PRO A 139 37.65 9.68 13.54
CA PRO A 139 39.10 9.40 13.62
C PRO A 139 39.44 8.13 14.43
N ALA A 140 38.49 7.20 14.60
CA ALA A 140 38.66 6.02 15.46
C ALA A 140 39.06 4.74 14.70
N VAL A 141 39.17 4.78 13.37
CA VAL A 141 39.52 3.58 12.57
C VAL A 141 41.03 3.39 12.40
N THR A 142 41.86 4.32 12.89
CA THR A 142 43.33 4.29 12.71
C THR A 142 44.11 3.69 13.90
N THR A 143 43.45 3.21 14.97
CA THR A 143 44.13 2.63 16.14
C THR A 143 44.05 1.09 16.24
N LEU A 144 43.61 0.41 15.16
CA LEU A 144 43.56 -1.06 15.07
C LEU A 144 44.30 -1.57 13.81
N LEU A 145 45.48 -0.99 13.54
CA LEU A 145 46.52 -1.56 12.69
C LEU A 145 47.80 -1.70 13.52
#